data_AF-A0A1G2BGJ4-F1
#
_entry.id   AF-A0A1G2BGJ4-F1
#
_cell.length_a   1.000
_cell.length_b   1.000
_cell.length_c   1.000
_cell.angle_alpha   90.00
_cell.angle_beta   90.00
_cell.angle_gamma   90.00
#
_symmetry.space_group_name_H-M   'P 1'
#
loop_
_entity.id
_entity.type
_entity.pdbx_description
1 polymer ?
#
loop_
_entity_poly.entity_id
_entity_poly.type
_entity_poly.pdbx_seq_one_letter_code
_entity_poly.pdbx_strand_id
1 'polypeptide(L)'
;MDQKDKNDQTINNPEVTEDIFADLDQRKEDVSQTETEDLGRRKNQWWQKRNLIFLTGFISLLVIGIIVYALWPRSEKVTEQESLEVLNQVVPINEQDTTNQNNNNVSSGQIDSDSDGLADTEEADLGTNAKNIDSDNDLLSDRLEVRVYQTDPNDSDTDHDGYSDGDEVRNFYNPNGKGKLLDVKNSIDDFNSKNKNQ
;
A
#
# COMPACT_ATOMS: atom_id res chain seq x y z
N MET A 1 30.89 -95.39 64.77
CA MET A 1 29.77 -95.65 63.84
C MET A 1 28.55 -96.00 64.67
N ASP A 2 28.06 -95.11 65.52
CA ASP A 2 27.36 -93.85 65.24
C ASP A 2 25.99 -94.03 64.55
N GLN A 3 24.97 -94.01 65.41
CA GLN A 3 23.67 -93.32 65.32
C GLN A 3 22.85 -93.64 64.06
N LYS A 4 21.95 -94.63 64.07
CA LYS A 4 20.63 -94.74 64.74
C LYS A 4 19.63 -93.62 64.42
N ASP A 5 18.51 -94.11 63.86
CA ASP A 5 17.13 -93.64 63.94
C ASP A 5 16.60 -92.66 62.88
N LYS A 6 15.92 -93.27 61.90
CA LYS A 6 14.81 -92.69 61.14
C LYS A 6 13.58 -92.65 62.04
N ASN A 7 12.97 -91.47 62.16
CA ASN A 7 11.62 -91.16 62.63
C ASN A 7 11.56 -89.62 62.63
N ASP A 8 10.48 -88.89 62.43
CA ASP A 8 9.06 -89.09 62.15
C ASP A 8 8.53 -87.63 62.11
N GLN A 9 7.49 -87.34 61.33
CA GLN A 9 6.51 -86.26 61.56
C GLN A 9 7.02 -84.84 61.94
N THR A 10 6.62 -83.72 61.31
CA THR A 10 5.25 -83.19 61.31
C THR A 10 5.27 -81.68 60.96
N ILE A 11 4.10 -81.18 60.54
CA ILE A 11 3.53 -79.85 60.85
C ILE A 11 4.02 -78.63 60.06
N ASN A 12 3.09 -78.12 59.24
CA ASN A 12 2.55 -76.74 59.16
C ASN A 12 3.52 -75.57 59.40
N ASN A 13 3.50 -74.55 58.54
CA ASN A 13 2.62 -73.35 58.60
C ASN A 13 3.16 -72.26 57.62
N PRO A 14 2.57 -71.05 57.49
CA PRO A 14 2.07 -70.50 56.23
C PRO A 14 2.66 -69.09 55.96
N GLU A 15 1.88 -68.23 55.30
CA GLU A 15 1.96 -66.74 55.31
C GLU A 15 2.71 -66.15 54.08
N VAL A 16 2.00 -65.82 53.00
CA VAL A 16 1.25 -64.55 52.73
C VAL A 16 2.28 -63.43 52.43
N THR A 17 2.53 -63.08 51.16
CA THR A 17 1.76 -62.17 50.27
C THR A 17 1.52 -60.79 50.86
N GLU A 18 1.55 -59.77 50.00
CA GLU A 18 1.49 -58.32 50.28
C GLU A 18 2.90 -57.73 50.47
N ASP A 19 3.31 -56.80 49.59
CA ASP A 19 4.24 -55.67 49.84
C ASP A 19 4.94 -55.13 48.59
N ILE A 20 4.87 -55.77 47.41
CA ILE A 20 5.62 -55.28 46.23
C ILE A 20 4.78 -54.36 45.30
N PHE A 21 3.45 -54.26 45.46
CA PHE A 21 2.60 -53.48 44.54
C PHE A 21 2.13 -52.11 45.07
N ALA A 22 2.59 -51.63 46.24
CA ALA A 22 2.12 -50.35 46.80
C ALA A 22 2.92 -49.11 46.38
N ASP A 23 4.10 -49.23 45.77
CA ASP A 23 5.01 -48.09 45.55
C ASP A 23 4.97 -47.48 44.12
N LEU A 24 4.08 -47.96 43.24
CA LEU A 24 3.96 -47.45 41.87
C LEU A 24 2.78 -46.49 41.63
N ASP A 25 1.87 -46.35 42.59
CA ASP A 25 0.72 -45.43 42.46
C ASP A 25 0.96 -44.05 43.10
N GLN A 26 1.85 -43.93 44.10
CA GLN A 26 2.15 -42.61 44.69
C GLN A 26 3.07 -41.72 43.86
N ARG A 27 3.79 -42.25 42.86
CA ARG A 27 4.69 -41.45 42.00
C ARG A 27 3.96 -40.75 40.84
N LYS A 28 2.64 -40.93 40.69
CA LYS A 28 1.86 -40.31 39.62
C LYS A 28 1.07 -39.08 40.05
N GLU A 29 0.87 -38.86 41.35
CA GLU A 29 0.07 -37.70 41.79
C GLU A 29 0.91 -36.44 42.02
N ASP A 30 2.15 -36.54 42.51
CA ASP A 30 3.01 -35.36 42.82
C ASP A 30 3.63 -34.69 41.57
N VAL A 31 3.70 -35.41 40.45
CA VAL A 31 4.21 -34.86 39.17
C VAL A 31 3.15 -34.00 38.45
N SER A 32 1.90 -33.98 38.93
CA SER A 32 0.82 -33.23 38.27
C SER A 32 0.57 -31.83 38.83
N GLN A 33 1.09 -31.49 40.02
CA GLN A 33 0.77 -30.21 40.68
C GLN A 33 1.92 -29.18 40.67
N THR A 34 3.16 -29.59 40.48
CA THR A 34 4.31 -28.65 40.51
C THR A 34 4.59 -27.99 39.15
N GLU A 35 3.99 -28.45 38.05
CA GLU A 35 4.18 -27.86 36.72
C GLU A 35 3.09 -26.85 36.34
N THR A 36 1.95 -26.84 37.04
CA THR A 36 0.82 -25.96 36.71
C THR A 36 0.86 -24.59 37.40
N GLU A 37 1.70 -24.39 38.41
CA GLU A 37 1.77 -23.09 39.12
C GLU A 37 2.79 -22.09 38.54
N ASP A 38 3.82 -22.53 37.81
CA ASP A 38 4.86 -21.61 37.28
C ASP A 38 4.50 -20.99 35.91
N LEU A 39 3.54 -21.55 35.19
CA LEU A 39 3.07 -20.96 33.91
C LEU A 39 2.06 -19.81 34.10
N GLY A 40 1.60 -19.58 35.34
CA GLY A 40 0.61 -18.54 35.69
C GLY A 40 1.20 -17.16 35.99
N ARG A 41 2.48 -17.05 36.38
CA ARG A 41 3.09 -15.75 36.73
C ARG A 41 3.84 -15.03 35.59
N ARG A 42 4.08 -15.68 34.45
CA ARG A 42 4.80 -15.06 33.31
C ARG A 42 3.91 -14.43 32.25
N LYS A 43 2.62 -14.77 32.18
CA LYS A 43 1.73 -14.28 31.12
C LYS A 43 1.29 -12.83 31.31
N ASN A 44 1.29 -12.28 32.52
CA ASN A 44 0.70 -10.95 32.75
C ASN A 44 1.67 -9.75 32.67
N GLN A 45 2.98 -10.00 32.49
CA GLN A 45 3.97 -8.94 32.28
C GLN A 45 4.13 -8.54 30.81
N TRP A 46 3.65 -9.36 29.87
CA TRP A 46 3.86 -9.15 28.44
C TRP A 46 2.75 -8.32 27.77
N TRP A 47 1.49 -8.52 28.17
CA TRP A 47 0.34 -7.76 27.65
C TRP A 47 0.33 -6.29 28.11
N GLN A 48 0.78 -6.02 29.34
CA GLN A 48 0.86 -4.65 29.88
C GLN A 48 1.95 -3.81 29.21
N LYS A 49 3.09 -4.44 28.84
CA LYS A 49 4.22 -3.74 28.20
C LYS A 49 3.99 -3.50 26.70
N ARG A 50 3.25 -4.38 26.01
CA ARG A 50 2.89 -4.18 24.60
C ARG A 50 1.92 -3.01 24.42
N ASN A 51 0.88 -2.89 25.23
CA ASN A 51 -0.09 -1.79 25.10
C ASN A 51 0.52 -0.41 25.41
N LEU A 52 1.51 -0.35 26.28
CA LEU A 52 2.20 0.91 26.60
C LEU A 52 2.99 1.47 25.41
N ILE A 53 3.65 0.60 24.63
CA ILE A 53 4.41 1.00 23.43
C ILE A 53 3.48 1.53 22.33
N PHE A 54 2.32 0.88 22.13
CA PHE A 54 1.33 1.36 21.16
C PHE A 54 0.69 2.68 21.60
N LEU A 55 0.42 2.86 22.90
CA LEU A 55 -0.19 4.08 23.41
C LEU A 55 0.75 5.30 23.35
N THR A 56 2.04 5.12 23.69
CA THR A 56 3.03 6.20 23.58
C THR A 56 3.34 6.56 22.13
N GLY A 57 3.36 5.58 21.23
CA GLY A 57 3.48 5.80 19.79
C GLY A 57 2.30 6.61 19.23
N PHE A 58 1.07 6.26 19.62
CA PHE A 58 -0.13 6.97 19.19
C PHE A 58 -0.17 8.42 19.69
N ILE A 59 0.17 8.66 20.96
CA ILE A 59 0.25 10.02 21.52
C ILE A 59 1.32 10.84 20.80
N SER A 60 2.47 10.24 20.48
CA SER A 60 3.55 10.93 19.75
C SER A 60 3.11 11.32 18.34
N LEU A 61 2.38 10.44 17.63
CA LEU A 61 1.83 10.74 16.31
C LEU A 61 0.76 11.85 16.36
N LEU A 62 -0.09 11.88 17.39
CA LEU A 62 -1.06 12.96 17.56
C LEU A 62 -0.38 14.32 17.80
N VAL A 63 0.66 14.37 18.61
CA VAL A 63 1.41 15.62 18.87
C VAL A 63 2.10 16.11 17.59
N ILE A 64 2.76 15.21 16.85
CA ILE A 64 3.41 15.55 15.57
C ILE A 64 2.37 16.03 14.56
N GLY A 65 1.23 15.34 14.46
CA GLY A 65 0.13 15.73 13.56
C GLY A 65 -0.46 17.10 13.87
N ILE A 66 -0.63 17.45 15.15
CA ILE A 66 -1.09 18.79 15.57
C ILE A 66 -0.07 19.85 15.21
N ILE A 67 1.24 19.58 15.39
CA ILE A 67 2.30 20.51 15.01
C ILE A 67 2.31 20.73 13.50
N VAL A 68 2.22 19.67 12.69
CA VAL A 68 2.13 19.77 11.23
C VAL A 68 0.88 20.53 10.81
N TYR A 69 -0.27 20.26 11.41
CA TYR A 69 -1.52 20.97 11.12
C TYR A 69 -1.44 22.46 11.48
N ALA A 70 -0.80 22.80 12.61
CA ALA A 70 -0.63 24.19 13.03
C ALA A 70 0.40 24.96 12.19
N LEU A 71 1.42 24.26 11.68
CA LEU A 71 2.46 24.82 10.82
C LEU A 71 2.10 24.77 9.33
N TRP A 72 1.00 24.13 8.95
CA TRP A 72 0.54 24.13 7.57
C TRP A 72 -0.02 25.52 7.24
N PRO A 73 0.61 26.28 6.32
CA PRO A 73 0.17 27.62 6.00
C PRO A 73 -1.26 27.57 5.44
N ARG A 74 -2.19 28.15 6.18
CA ARG A 74 -3.58 28.28 5.76
C ARG A 74 -3.60 29.30 4.63
N SER A 75 -3.76 28.82 3.40
CA SER A 75 -3.88 29.69 2.23
C SER A 75 -5.00 30.71 2.48
N GLU A 76 -4.62 31.97 2.54
CA GLU A 76 -5.58 33.08 2.56
C GLU A 76 -6.35 33.03 1.24
N LYS A 77 -7.67 32.92 1.33
CA LYS A 77 -8.52 33.10 0.15
C LYS A 77 -8.35 34.55 -0.29
N VAL A 78 -7.70 34.77 -1.43
CA VAL A 78 -7.66 36.07 -2.07
C VAL A 78 -9.10 36.44 -2.41
N THR A 79 -9.63 37.42 -1.70
CA THR A 79 -10.92 38.05 -1.96
C THR A 79 -10.79 38.83 -3.25
N GLU A 80 -11.24 38.24 -4.34
CA GLU A 80 -11.28 38.84 -5.67
C GLU A 80 -12.46 39.82 -5.76
N GLN A 81 -12.27 41.02 -5.21
CA GLN A 81 -13.12 42.18 -5.49
C GLN A 81 -12.23 43.41 -5.58
N GLU A 82 -11.83 43.79 -6.80
CA GLU A 82 -11.57 45.17 -7.24
C GLU A 82 -11.00 45.16 -8.68
N SER A 83 -11.89 45.29 -9.68
CA SER A 83 -11.54 45.93 -10.95
C SER A 83 -12.81 46.34 -11.70
N LEU A 84 -13.50 47.33 -11.15
CA LEU A 84 -14.38 48.18 -11.95
C LEU A 84 -13.84 49.61 -11.83
N GLU A 85 -13.80 50.29 -12.97
CA GLU A 85 -13.59 51.73 -13.16
C GLU A 85 -12.21 52.19 -13.67
N VAL A 86 -12.00 52.02 -14.99
CA VAL A 86 -11.30 53.04 -15.79
C VAL A 86 -12.08 53.31 -17.08
N LEU A 87 -13.07 54.20 -16.95
CA LEU A 87 -13.35 55.36 -17.79
C LEU A 87 -13.29 55.23 -19.34
N ASN A 88 -14.48 55.23 -19.94
CA ASN A 88 -14.77 55.70 -21.30
C ASN A 88 -14.11 57.07 -21.60
N GLN A 89 -13.42 57.23 -22.74
CA GLN A 89 -13.68 58.33 -23.67
C GLN A 89 -13.00 58.19 -25.05
N VAL A 90 -13.85 57.98 -26.07
CA VAL A 90 -13.91 58.65 -27.39
C VAL A 90 -12.77 58.44 -28.40
N VAL A 91 -13.06 57.73 -29.51
CA VAL A 91 -13.01 58.20 -30.93
C VAL A 91 -13.89 57.27 -31.80
N PRO A 92 -14.74 57.77 -32.73
CA PRO A 92 -15.39 56.91 -33.73
C PRO A 92 -14.39 56.60 -34.86
N ILE A 93 -13.85 55.38 -34.87
CA ILE A 93 -12.94 54.94 -35.94
C ILE A 93 -13.73 54.39 -37.13
N ASN A 94 -13.81 55.27 -38.12
CA ASN A 94 -13.77 54.98 -39.54
C ASN A 94 -12.79 53.84 -39.86
N GLU A 95 -13.32 52.93 -40.67
CA GLU A 95 -12.69 51.74 -41.25
C GLU A 95 -11.37 52.09 -41.96
N GLN A 96 -10.41 51.15 -41.87
CA GLN A 96 -9.06 51.11 -42.48
C GLN A 96 -7.88 51.50 -41.55
N ASP A 97 -7.31 50.42 -41.00
CA ASP A 97 -5.88 50.16 -40.81
C ASP A 97 -5.07 50.82 -39.65
N THR A 98 -4.70 49.91 -38.74
CA THR A 98 -3.56 49.86 -37.81
C THR A 98 -3.52 50.60 -36.47
N THR A 99 -3.37 49.75 -35.44
CA THR A 99 -2.48 49.81 -34.26
C THR A 99 -3.07 50.15 -32.88
N ASN A 100 -2.98 49.12 -32.04
CA ASN A 100 -2.87 49.10 -30.58
C ASN A 100 -4.13 48.79 -29.76
N GLN A 101 -4.42 47.49 -29.68
CA GLN A 101 -5.12 46.85 -28.56
C GLN A 101 -4.26 45.67 -28.08
N ASN A 102 -3.39 45.94 -27.11
CA ASN A 102 -3.21 45.15 -25.89
C ASN A 102 -3.35 43.62 -25.99
N ASN A 103 -2.20 42.93 -26.08
CA ASN A 103 -1.90 41.60 -25.51
C ASN A 103 -3.02 40.54 -25.46
N ASN A 104 -3.74 40.30 -26.56
CA ASN A 104 -4.48 39.06 -26.76
C ASN A 104 -3.80 38.21 -27.82
N ASN A 105 -2.59 37.75 -27.49
CA ASN A 105 -2.01 36.62 -28.19
C ASN A 105 -2.49 35.32 -27.51
N VAL A 106 -3.79 35.03 -27.62
CA VAL A 106 -4.31 33.66 -27.45
C VAL A 106 -4.68 33.20 -28.85
N SER A 107 -3.66 32.69 -29.53
CA SER A 107 -3.77 31.82 -30.70
C SER A 107 -4.98 30.90 -30.55
N SER A 108 -5.94 30.94 -31.49
CA SER A 108 -7.00 29.93 -31.68
C SER A 108 -7.32 29.11 -30.42
N GLY A 109 -8.02 29.73 -29.46
CA GLY A 109 -8.16 29.23 -28.09
C GLY A 109 -8.60 27.77 -28.01
N GLN A 110 -7.62 26.89 -27.81
CA GLN A 110 -7.83 25.54 -27.35
C GLN A 110 -8.11 25.66 -25.85
N ILE A 111 -9.39 25.57 -25.49
CA ILE A 111 -9.81 25.45 -24.10
C ILE A 111 -9.25 24.13 -23.58
N ASP A 112 -8.69 24.16 -22.38
CA ASP A 112 -8.18 23.01 -21.60
C ASP A 112 -8.81 23.17 -20.22
N SER A 113 -9.98 22.54 -20.04
CA SER A 113 -10.93 22.79 -18.96
C SER A 113 -10.49 22.17 -17.64
N ASP A 114 -9.68 21.11 -17.66
CA ASP A 114 -9.15 20.45 -16.47
C ASP A 114 -7.64 20.69 -16.24
N SER A 115 -6.98 21.36 -17.18
CA SER A 115 -5.57 21.72 -17.11
C SER A 115 -4.63 20.51 -17.10
N ASP A 116 -5.06 19.38 -17.66
CA ASP A 116 -4.21 18.20 -17.86
C ASP A 116 -3.26 18.37 -19.06
N GLY A 117 -3.44 19.41 -19.89
CA GLY A 117 -2.61 19.72 -21.06
C GLY A 117 -3.01 19.01 -22.36
N LEU A 118 -4.16 18.35 -22.41
CA LEU A 118 -4.95 18.11 -23.61
C LEU A 118 -5.98 19.24 -23.76
N ALA A 119 -6.34 19.55 -25.01
CA ALA A 119 -7.40 20.51 -25.26
C ALA A 119 -8.76 19.81 -25.22
N ASP A 120 -9.83 20.49 -24.78
CA ASP A 120 -11.21 19.96 -24.78
C ASP A 120 -11.63 19.38 -26.14
N THR A 121 -11.13 19.96 -27.24
CA THR A 121 -11.39 19.47 -28.60
C THR A 121 -10.68 18.15 -28.89
N GLU A 122 -9.47 17.98 -28.37
CA GLU A 122 -8.70 16.76 -28.51
C GLU A 122 -9.28 15.65 -27.62
N GLU A 123 -9.66 15.99 -26.40
CA GLU A 123 -10.33 15.06 -25.49
C GLU A 123 -11.66 14.57 -26.06
N ALA A 124 -12.42 15.44 -26.71
CA ALA A 124 -13.63 15.05 -27.43
C ALA A 124 -13.36 14.05 -28.58
N ASP A 125 -12.21 14.14 -29.25
CA ASP A 125 -11.81 13.20 -30.30
C ASP A 125 -11.32 11.86 -29.72
N LEU A 126 -10.72 11.89 -28.52
CA LEU A 126 -10.25 10.71 -27.78
C LEU A 126 -11.37 10.01 -26.98
N GLY A 127 -12.49 10.70 -26.75
CA GLY A 127 -13.59 10.20 -25.93
C GLY A 127 -13.40 10.38 -24.43
N THR A 128 -12.36 11.12 -24.01
CA THR A 128 -12.05 11.41 -22.61
C THR A 128 -12.91 12.55 -22.07
N ASN A 129 -12.82 12.79 -20.76
CA ASN A 129 -13.62 13.78 -20.06
C ASN A 129 -12.84 15.09 -19.83
N ALA A 130 -13.16 16.10 -20.64
CA ALA A 130 -12.57 17.46 -20.56
C ALA A 130 -12.66 18.21 -19.22
N LYS A 131 -13.24 17.62 -18.19
CA LYS A 131 -13.29 18.21 -16.84
C LYS A 131 -12.61 17.31 -15.81
N ASN A 132 -11.90 16.29 -16.26
CA ASN A 132 -11.31 15.27 -15.42
C ASN A 132 -9.98 14.80 -15.99
N ILE A 133 -8.91 15.17 -15.29
CA ILE A 133 -7.51 14.92 -15.64
C ILE A 133 -7.19 13.44 -15.91
N ASP A 134 -8.01 12.51 -15.38
CA ASP A 134 -7.82 11.06 -15.36
C ASP A 134 -9.20 10.40 -15.58
N SER A 135 -9.51 10.11 -16.84
CA SER A 135 -10.85 9.75 -17.30
C SER A 135 -11.33 8.40 -16.83
N ASP A 136 -10.44 7.41 -16.72
CA ASP A 136 -10.74 6.07 -16.23
C ASP A 136 -10.50 5.87 -14.72
N ASN A 137 -9.86 6.85 -14.07
CA ASN A 137 -9.60 6.94 -12.63
C ASN A 137 -8.55 5.94 -12.12
N ASP A 138 -7.52 5.68 -12.90
CA ASP A 138 -6.46 4.74 -12.58
C ASP A 138 -5.19 5.40 -11.98
N LEU A 139 -5.24 6.74 -11.82
CA LEU A 139 -4.18 7.64 -11.34
C LEU A 139 -3.10 7.99 -12.38
N LEU A 140 -3.32 7.73 -13.65
CA LEU A 140 -2.55 8.24 -14.79
C LEU A 140 -3.38 9.29 -15.53
N SER A 141 -2.81 10.45 -15.85
CA SER A 141 -3.58 11.50 -16.53
C SER A 141 -3.72 11.20 -18.02
N ASP A 142 -4.86 11.53 -18.63
CA ASP A 142 -5.15 11.30 -20.06
C ASP A 142 -4.02 11.78 -20.98
N ARG A 143 -3.45 12.97 -20.72
CA ARG A 143 -2.29 13.47 -21.47
C ARG A 143 -1.09 12.52 -21.42
N LEU A 144 -0.76 11.96 -20.26
CA LEU A 144 0.39 11.06 -20.09
C LEU A 144 0.15 9.73 -20.81
N GLU A 145 -1.06 9.23 -20.73
CA GLU A 145 -1.48 8.03 -21.44
C GLU A 145 -1.31 8.19 -22.95
N VAL A 146 -1.89 9.25 -23.52
CA VAL A 146 -1.85 9.50 -24.96
C VAL A 146 -0.44 9.86 -25.46
N ARG A 147 0.31 10.67 -24.70
CA ARG A 147 1.58 11.25 -25.20
C ARG A 147 2.82 10.45 -24.83
N VAL A 148 2.81 9.72 -23.72
CA VAL A 148 4.01 9.10 -23.14
C VAL A 148 3.89 7.59 -23.15
N TYR A 149 2.84 7.05 -22.55
CA TYR A 149 2.72 5.61 -22.29
C TYR A 149 2.04 4.85 -23.43
N GLN A 150 1.26 5.55 -24.26
CA GLN A 150 0.46 5.00 -25.35
C GLN A 150 -0.58 3.98 -24.85
N THR A 151 -1.20 4.26 -23.70
CA THR A 151 -2.33 3.51 -23.12
C THR A 151 -3.66 4.09 -23.59
N ASP A 152 -4.77 3.39 -23.36
CA ASP A 152 -6.12 3.90 -23.63
C ASP A 152 -6.63 4.69 -22.42
N PRO A 153 -6.82 6.02 -22.53
CA PRO A 153 -7.23 6.87 -21.39
C PRO A 153 -8.66 6.62 -20.89
N ASN A 154 -9.37 5.66 -21.46
CA ASN A 154 -10.69 5.23 -21.01
C ASN A 154 -10.70 3.79 -20.48
N ASP A 155 -9.53 3.16 -20.34
CA ASP A 155 -9.38 1.79 -19.88
C ASP A 155 -8.24 1.67 -18.86
N SER A 156 -8.64 1.52 -17.60
CA SER A 156 -7.70 1.50 -16.47
C SER A 156 -6.64 0.40 -16.52
N ASP A 157 -6.77 -0.60 -17.40
CA ASP A 157 -5.84 -1.74 -17.56
C ASP A 157 -5.74 -2.07 -19.06
N THR A 158 -4.99 -1.24 -19.80
CA THR A 158 -4.91 -1.30 -21.27
C THR A 158 -4.49 -2.68 -21.79
N ASP A 159 -3.54 -3.35 -21.14
CA ASP A 159 -3.05 -4.66 -21.58
C ASP A 159 -3.85 -5.86 -21.01
N HIS A 160 -4.81 -5.57 -20.12
CA HIS A 160 -5.74 -6.50 -19.50
C HIS A 160 -5.05 -7.62 -18.71
N ASP A 161 -3.93 -7.33 -18.05
CA ASP A 161 -3.18 -8.30 -17.25
C ASP A 161 -3.57 -8.32 -15.75
N GLY A 162 -4.42 -7.39 -15.33
CA GLY A 162 -4.99 -7.28 -13.99
C GLY A 162 -4.30 -6.24 -13.10
N TYR A 163 -3.40 -5.43 -13.63
CA TYR A 163 -2.81 -4.27 -12.99
C TYR A 163 -3.20 -3.00 -13.74
N SER A 164 -3.47 -1.90 -13.03
CA SER A 164 -3.82 -0.67 -13.73
C SER A 164 -2.61 0.03 -14.36
N ASP A 165 -2.81 0.76 -15.45
CA ASP A 165 -1.72 1.44 -16.16
C ASP A 165 -0.95 2.40 -15.23
N GLY A 166 -1.68 3.18 -14.42
CA GLY A 166 -1.15 4.06 -13.39
C GLY A 166 -0.39 3.32 -12.28
N ASP A 167 -0.82 2.12 -11.90
CA ASP A 167 -0.11 1.28 -10.93
C ASP A 167 1.18 0.72 -11.53
N GLU A 168 1.14 0.28 -12.78
CA GLU A 168 2.31 -0.23 -13.49
C GLU A 168 3.38 0.84 -13.69
N VAL A 169 2.98 2.01 -14.21
CA VAL A 169 3.86 3.16 -14.40
C VAL A 169 4.52 3.57 -13.08
N ARG A 170 3.75 3.66 -11.99
CA ARG A 170 4.25 4.00 -10.65
C ARG A 170 5.26 2.97 -10.13
N ASN A 171 5.13 1.71 -10.54
CA ASN A 171 6.01 0.62 -10.15
C ASN A 171 7.09 0.26 -11.19
N PHE A 172 7.25 1.08 -12.23
CA PHE A 172 8.21 0.89 -13.33
C PHE A 172 7.97 -0.38 -14.17
N TYR A 173 6.71 -0.81 -14.29
CA TYR A 173 6.24 -1.82 -15.23
C TYR A 173 5.72 -1.18 -16.51
N ASN A 174 5.57 -1.99 -17.56
CA ASN A 174 5.13 -1.53 -18.87
C ASN A 174 3.60 -1.66 -18.96
N PRO A 175 2.87 -0.54 -19.04
CA PRO A 175 1.40 -0.56 -19.06
C PRO A 175 0.80 -1.16 -20.34
N ASN A 176 1.63 -1.36 -21.37
CA ASN A 176 1.21 -1.95 -22.64
C ASN A 176 1.62 -3.41 -22.81
N GLY A 177 2.03 -4.07 -21.73
CA GLY A 177 2.51 -5.44 -21.81
C GLY A 177 3.48 -5.81 -20.71
N LYS A 178 3.63 -7.11 -20.49
CA LYS A 178 4.61 -7.71 -19.59
C LYS A 178 5.99 -7.05 -19.55
N GLY A 179 6.50 -6.87 -18.33
CA GLY A 179 7.91 -6.55 -18.07
C GLY A 179 8.10 -5.16 -17.47
N LYS A 180 9.36 -4.75 -17.32
CA LYS A 180 9.67 -3.41 -16.78
C LYS A 180 9.68 -2.38 -17.90
N LEU A 181 9.21 -1.17 -17.59
CA LEU A 181 9.24 -0.01 -18.49
C LEU A 181 10.66 0.28 -19.02
N LEU A 182 11.67 -0.03 -18.21
CA LEU A 182 13.08 0.10 -18.54
C LEU A 182 13.78 -1.27 -18.47
N ASP A 183 13.57 -2.10 -19.48
CA ASP A 183 14.40 -3.30 -19.69
C ASP A 183 15.58 -2.99 -20.61
N VAL A 184 16.73 -2.66 -20.00
CA VAL A 184 17.99 -2.41 -20.71
C VAL A 184 18.41 -3.63 -21.54
N LYS A 185 18.04 -4.85 -21.14
CA LYS A 185 18.44 -6.06 -21.85
C LYS A 185 17.65 -6.25 -23.14
N ASN A 186 16.32 -6.07 -23.08
CA ASN A 186 15.48 -6.10 -24.29
C ASN A 186 15.86 -4.97 -25.26
N SER A 187 16.22 -3.79 -24.73
CA SER A 187 16.67 -2.65 -25.55
C SER A 187 17.96 -2.95 -26.33
N ILE A 188 18.88 -3.70 -25.73
CA ILE A 188 20.13 -4.13 -26.39
C ILE A 188 19.85 -5.22 -27.42
N ASP A 189 18.96 -6.16 -27.10
CA ASP A 189 18.61 -7.26 -28.01
C ASP A 189 17.85 -6.74 -29.25
N ASP A 190 16.98 -5.75 -29.11
CA ASP A 190 16.29 -5.06 -30.22
C ASP A 190 17.25 -4.25 -31.10
N PHE A 191 18.22 -3.56 -30.50
CA PHE A 191 19.25 -2.85 -31.27
C PHE A 191 20.12 -3.83 -32.08
N ASN A 192 20.51 -4.94 -31.46
CA ASN A 192 21.32 -5.97 -32.11
C ASN A 192 20.54 -6.75 -33.18
N SER A 193 19.22 -6.93 -33.02
CA SER A 193 18.38 -7.62 -34.00
C SER A 193 18.15 -6.76 -35.25
N LYS A 194 17.94 -5.44 -35.10
CA LYS A 194 17.80 -4.50 -36.23
C LYS A 194 19.09 -4.35 -37.03
N ASN A 195 20.26 -4.39 -36.38
CA ASN A 195 21.56 -4.24 -37.04
C ASN A 195 22.14 -5.53 -37.65
N LYS A 196 21.54 -6.70 -37.40
CA LYS A 196 21.95 -7.96 -38.04
C LYS A 196 21.37 -8.18 -39.44
N ASN A 197 20.39 -7.37 -39.84
CA ASN A 197 19.70 -7.49 -41.13
C ASN A 197 20.06 -6.35 -42.11
N GLN A 198 21.14 -5.61 -41.86
CA GLN A 198 21.77 -4.66 -42.79
C GLN A 198 23.13 -5.19 -43.24
#